data_AF-U7NQC3-F1
#
_entry.id   AF-U7NQC3-F1
#
_cell.length_a   1.000
_cell.length_b   1.000
_cell.length_c   1.000
_cell.angle_alpha   90.00
_cell.angle_beta   90.00
_cell.angle_gamma   90.00
#
_symmetry.space_group_name_H-M   'P 1'
#
loop_
_entity.id
_entity.type
_entity.pdbx_description
1 polymer ?
#
loop_
_entity_poly.entity_id
_entity_poly.type
_entity_poly.pdbx_seq_one_letter_code
_entity_poly.pdbx_strand_id
1 'polypeptide(L)'
;MSNPIPESERTEIEAAAFRRLVQHLRENNDVQNIDLMNLAGFCRNCLSKWYRAEAGERGFDISDPDAREEIYGMPYEEWKANYQTGPKQDHK
;
A
#
# COMPACT_ATOMS: atom_id res chain seq x y z
N MET A 1 -2.35 -31.63 7.18
CA MET A 1 -0.90 -31.44 7.00
C MET A 1 -0.73 -30.45 5.86
N SER A 2 0.14 -29.45 5.99
CA SER A 2 0.43 -28.48 4.93
C SER A 2 1.54 -29.02 4.02
N ASN A 3 1.39 -28.82 2.71
CA ASN A 3 2.45 -29.09 1.74
C ASN A 3 3.40 -27.88 1.67
N PRO A 4 4.72 -28.09 1.52
CA PRO A 4 5.67 -26.98 1.38
C PRO A 4 5.45 -26.24 0.06
N ILE A 5 5.52 -24.90 0.11
CA ILE A 5 5.45 -24.03 -1.07
C ILE A 5 6.83 -24.02 -1.74
N PRO A 6 6.94 -24.36 -3.04
CA PRO A 6 8.19 -24.21 -3.79
C PRO A 6 8.66 -22.75 -3.79
N GLU A 7 9.98 -22.53 -3.76
CA GLU A 7 10.53 -21.17 -3.76
C GLU A 7 10.12 -20.36 -5.01
N SER A 8 10.02 -21.02 -6.16
CA SER A 8 9.54 -20.39 -7.41
C SER A 8 8.11 -19.84 -7.30
N GLU A 9 7.24 -20.52 -6.55
CA GLU A 9 5.85 -20.13 -6.35
C GLU A 9 5.68 -19.10 -5.22
N ARG A 10 6.65 -19.05 -4.30
CA ARG A 10 6.61 -18.18 -3.12
C ARG A 10 6.46 -16.71 -3.50
N THR A 11 7.26 -16.23 -4.46
CA THR A 11 7.20 -14.84 -4.93
C THR A 11 5.84 -14.51 -5.56
N GLU A 12 5.27 -15.42 -6.35
CA GLU A 12 3.96 -15.18 -6.98
C GLU A 12 2.84 -15.13 -5.94
N ILE A 13 2.90 -16.00 -4.93
CA ILE A 13 1.95 -16.04 -3.82
C ILE A 13 2.05 -14.77 -2.96
N GLU A 14 3.26 -14.35 -2.61
CA GLU A 14 3.50 -13.12 -1.85
C GLU A 14 3.01 -11.88 -2.62
N ALA A 15 3.29 -11.80 -3.91
CA ALA A 15 2.79 -10.74 -4.78
C ALA A 15 1.26 -10.77 -4.90
N ALA A 16 0.65 -11.95 -5.00
CA ALA A 16 -0.81 -12.10 -5.03
C ALA A 16 -1.47 -11.70 -3.70
N ALA A 17 -0.87 -12.06 -2.57
CA ALA A 17 -1.32 -11.65 -1.26
C ALA A 17 -1.22 -10.12 -1.07
N PHE A 18 -0.13 -9.51 -1.52
CA PHE A 18 0.03 -8.06 -1.51
C PHE A 18 -1.02 -7.35 -2.37
N ARG A 19 -1.24 -7.81 -3.62
CA ARG A 19 -2.31 -7.29 -4.49
C ARG A 19 -3.68 -7.42 -3.83
N ARG A 20 -3.93 -8.52 -3.11
CA ARG A 20 -5.19 -8.72 -2.37
C ARG A 20 -5.33 -7.74 -1.20
N LEU A 21 -4.27 -7.47 -0.44
CA LEU A 21 -4.26 -6.45 0.61
C LEU A 21 -4.54 -5.05 0.02
N VAL A 22 -3.86 -4.69 -1.06
CA VAL A 22 -4.06 -3.41 -1.75
C VAL A 22 -5.51 -3.26 -2.20
N GLN A 23 -6.06 -4.28 -2.86
CA GLN A 23 -7.46 -4.29 -3.28
C GLN A 23 -8.43 -4.14 -2.09
N HIS A 24 -8.18 -4.89 -1.01
CA HIS A 24 -8.99 -4.78 0.21
C HIS A 24 -8.97 -3.34 0.77
N LEU A 25 -7.81 -2.68 0.82
CA LEU A 25 -7.70 -1.31 1.31
C LEU A 25 -8.35 -0.27 0.38
N ARG A 26 -8.48 -0.54 -0.92
CA ARG A 26 -9.19 0.29 -1.90
C ARG A 26 -10.70 0.14 -1.80
N GLU A 27 -11.19 -1.04 -1.45
CA GLU A 27 -12.61 -1.30 -1.22
C GLU A 27 -13.10 -0.73 0.13
N ASN A 28 -12.20 -0.62 1.11
CA ASN A 28 -12.48 -0.13 2.46
C ASN A 28 -11.93 1.29 2.65
N ASN A 29 -12.45 2.24 1.87
CA ASN A 29 -12.02 3.65 1.89
C ASN A 29 -12.41 4.42 3.16
N ASP A 30 -13.35 3.89 3.93
CA ASP A 30 -13.74 4.38 5.25
C ASP A 30 -12.61 4.21 6.27
N VAL A 31 -11.77 3.19 6.12
CA VAL A 31 -10.59 2.96 6.96
C VAL A 31 -9.54 4.04 6.70
N GLN A 32 -9.43 5.02 7.60
CA GLN A 32 -8.50 6.14 7.40
C GLN A 32 -7.04 5.73 7.66
N ASN A 33 -6.12 6.38 6.95
CA ASN A 33 -4.69 6.16 7.17
C ASN A 33 -4.24 6.50 8.59
N ILE A 34 -4.84 7.52 9.23
CA ILE A 34 -4.52 7.88 10.61
C ILE A 34 -4.87 6.76 11.59
N ASP A 35 -6.01 6.08 11.39
CA ASP A 35 -6.45 4.98 12.23
C ASP A 35 -5.53 3.77 12.07
N LEU A 36 -5.15 3.44 10.83
CA LEU A 36 -4.16 2.40 10.55
C LEU A 36 -2.80 2.71 11.19
N MET A 37 -2.35 3.96 11.11
CA MET A 37 -1.09 4.38 11.74
C MET A 37 -1.14 4.25 13.26
N ASN A 38 -2.24 4.69 13.89
CA ASN A 38 -2.40 4.63 15.33
C ASN A 38 -2.53 3.19 15.86
N LEU A 39 -3.17 2.31 15.09
CA LEU A 39 -3.41 0.92 15.51
C LEU A 39 -2.25 -0.02 15.18
N ALA A 40 -1.71 0.07 13.95
CA ALA A 40 -0.83 -0.93 13.37
C ALA A 40 0.56 -0.38 13.01
N GLY A 41 0.80 0.92 13.14
CA GLY A 41 2.10 1.53 12.83
C GLY A 41 2.42 1.63 11.33
N PHE A 42 1.47 1.31 10.45
CA PHE A 42 1.59 1.52 9.01
C PHE A 42 0.24 1.91 8.38
N CYS A 43 0.26 2.47 7.19
CA CYS A 43 -0.93 2.76 6.40
C CYS A 43 -0.65 2.64 4.89
N ARG A 44 -1.59 3.04 4.03
CA ARG A 44 -1.43 3.01 2.57
C ARG A 44 -0.19 3.77 2.10
N ASN A 45 0.11 4.92 2.69
CA ASN A 45 1.32 5.69 2.37
C ASN A 45 2.62 4.94 2.71
N CYS A 46 2.63 4.11 3.74
CA CYS A 46 3.79 3.27 4.06
C CYS A 46 3.99 2.21 2.98
N LEU A 47 2.90 1.59 2.50
CA LEU A 47 2.96 0.62 1.40
C LEU A 47 3.53 1.28 0.12
N SER A 48 3.13 2.52 -0.19
CA SER A 48 3.66 3.25 -1.37
C SER A 48 5.15 3.52 -1.24
N LYS A 49 5.63 3.88 -0.03
CA LYS A 49 7.06 4.08 0.24
C LYS A 49 7.85 2.78 0.11
N TRP A 50 7.32 1.67 0.62
CA TRP A 50 7.98 0.37 0.47
C TRP A 50 8.04 -0.07 -0.99
N TYR A 51 6.95 0.07 -1.73
CA TYR A 51 6.90 -0.24 -3.16
C TYR A 51 7.97 0.56 -3.94
N ARG A 52 8.05 1.88 -3.68
CA ARG A 52 9.07 2.76 -4.27
C ARG A 52 10.50 2.36 -3.89
N ALA A 53 10.74 2.01 -2.63
CA ALA A 53 12.06 1.61 -2.17
C ALA A 53 12.52 0.31 -2.86
N GLU A 54 11.67 -0.71 -2.90
CA GLU A 54 11.97 -2.00 -3.55
C GLU A 54 12.18 -1.84 -5.07
N ALA A 55 11.43 -0.95 -5.72
CA ALA A 55 11.65 -0.60 -7.12
C ALA A 55 13.05 0.04 -7.32
N GLY A 56 13.41 1.00 -6.46
CA GLY A 56 14.71 1.67 -6.49
C GLY A 56 15.88 0.70 -6.27
N GLU A 57 15.76 -0.25 -5.35
CA GLU A 57 16.78 -1.29 -5.14
C GLU A 57 16.99 -2.19 -6.37
N ARG A 58 15.98 -2.29 -7.24
CA ARG A 58 16.02 -3.04 -8.50
C ARG A 58 16.36 -2.17 -9.71
N GLY A 59 16.70 -0.90 -9.50
CA GLY A 59 17.10 0.04 -10.55
C GLY A 59 15.94 0.67 -11.31
N PHE A 60 14.70 0.57 -10.81
CA PHE A 60 13.54 1.25 -11.37
C PHE A 60 13.29 2.56 -10.63
N ASP A 61 13.28 3.68 -11.36
CA ASP A 61 12.87 4.97 -10.80
C ASP A 61 11.35 5.12 -10.89
N ILE A 62 10.73 5.31 -9.73
CA ILE A 62 9.29 5.57 -9.61
C ILE A 62 9.10 6.78 -8.70
N SER A 63 8.28 7.73 -9.17
CA SER A 63 7.99 8.93 -8.40
C SER A 63 7.10 8.60 -7.18
N ASP A 64 7.10 9.47 -6.17
CA ASP A 64 6.20 9.30 -5.01
C ASP A 64 4.71 9.34 -5.42
N PRO A 65 4.26 10.22 -6.33
CA PRO A 65 2.91 10.16 -6.90
C PRO A 65 2.58 8.83 -7.58
N ASP A 66 3.46 8.32 -8.44
CA ASP A 66 3.22 7.06 -9.18
C ASP A 66 3.15 5.86 -8.22
N ALA A 67 4.06 5.80 -7.25
CA ALA A 67 4.04 4.74 -6.24
C ALA A 67 2.79 4.80 -5.34
N ARG A 68 2.22 5.98 -5.12
CA ARG A 68 0.92 6.12 -4.46
C ARG A 68 -0.19 5.61 -5.36
N GLU A 69 -0.19 5.97 -6.64
CA GLU A 69 -1.21 5.51 -7.58
C GLU A 69 -1.26 3.97 -7.65
N GLU A 70 -0.11 3.29 -7.62
CA GLU A 70 -0.03 1.82 -7.52
C GLU A 70 -0.72 1.24 -6.27
N ILE A 71 -0.79 1.99 -5.16
CA ILE A 71 -1.46 1.54 -3.93
C ILE A 71 -2.92 2.00 -3.87
N TYR A 72 -3.20 3.25 -4.24
CA TYR A 72 -4.54 3.84 -4.15
C TYR A 72 -5.45 3.46 -5.32
N GLY A 73 -4.89 3.04 -6.46
CA GLY A 73 -5.64 2.71 -7.68
C GLY A 73 -6.18 3.93 -8.43
N MET A 74 -5.79 5.13 -7.99
CA MET A 74 -6.11 6.44 -8.57
C MET A 74 -5.10 7.47 -8.04
N PRO A 75 -5.02 8.67 -8.65
CA PRO A 75 -4.19 9.75 -8.12
C PRO A 75 -4.50 10.05 -6.65
N TYR A 76 -3.45 10.19 -5.83
CA TYR A 76 -3.61 10.38 -4.38
C TYR A 76 -4.47 11.60 -4.02
N GLU A 77 -4.33 12.70 -4.78
CA GLU A 77 -5.14 13.91 -4.54
C GLU A 77 -6.63 13.69 -4.85
N GLU A 78 -6.96 12.82 -5.81
CA GLU A 78 -8.34 12.42 -6.11
C GLU A 78 -8.90 11.56 -4.96
N TRP A 79 -8.14 10.56 -4.50
CA TRP A 79 -8.56 9.75 -3.35
C TRP A 79 -8.80 10.61 -2.11
N LYS A 80 -7.90 11.58 -1.87
CA LYS A 80 -8.00 12.51 -0.75
C LYS A 80 -9.22 13.43 -0.86
N ALA A 81 -9.56 13.90 -2.06
CA ALA A 81 -10.77 14.69 -2.27
C ALA A 81 -12.06 13.88 -2.06
N ASN A 82 -12.06 12.61 -2.46
CA ASN A 82 -13.27 11.77 -2.46
C ASN A 82 -13.50 11.04 -1.12
N TYR A 83 -12.43 10.67 -0.40
CA TYR A 83 -12.52 9.68 0.69
C TYR A 83 -11.81 10.08 2.00
N GLN A 84 -10.85 11.01 1.96
CA GLN A 84 -10.15 11.37 3.19
C GLN A 84 -11.06 12.20 4.10
N THR A 85 -11.24 11.75 5.33
CA THR A 85 -12.04 12.43 6.35
C THR A 85 -11.27 12.54 7.66
N GLY A 86 -11.70 13.46 8.52
CA GLY A 86 -11.15 13.58 9.86
C GLY A 86 -9.74 14.16 9.96
N PRO A 87 -9.08 14.01 11.12
CA PRO A 87 -7.80 14.63 11.39
C PRO A 87 -6.70 14.02 10.51
N LYS A 88 -5.78 14.88 10.07
CA LYS A 88 -4.56 14.46 9.40
C LYS A 88 -3.53 14.12 10.46
N GLN A 89 -2.66 13.16 10.17
CA GLN A 89 -1.51 12.92 11.03
C GLN A 89 -0.59 14.13 10.92
N ASP A 90 -0.44 14.88 12.01
CA ASP A 90 0.61 15.89 12.09
C ASP A 90 1.96 15.17 12.04
N HIS A 91 2.77 15.51 11.05
CA HIS A 91 4.17 15.08 11.01
C HIS A 91 4.88 15.80 12.16
N LYS A 92 5.04 15.12 13.30
CA LYS A 92 6.03 15.51 14.31
C LYS A 92 7.42 15.06 13.88
#